data_AF-L0ITF7-F1
#
_entry.id   AF-L0ITF7-F1
#
_cell.length_a   1.000
_cell.length_b   1.000
_cell.length_c   1.000
_cell.angle_alpha   90.00
_cell.angle_beta   90.00
_cell.angle_gamma   90.00
#
_symmetry.space_group_name_H-M   'P 1'
#
loop_
_entity.id
_entity.type
_entity.pdbx_description
1 polymer ?
#
loop_
_entity_poly.entity_id
_entity_poly.type
_entity_poly.pdbx_seq_one_letter_code
_entity_poly.pdbx_strand_id
1 'polypeptide(L)'
;MSKYRGGPKPWDKPDDQGRSLDTRQFPELNATFYTARPADLINMRINMLSLVACSDEVLASAFASERRIGDVFIPGGDLPSADDRDRYLQMEAMMIVHHASEALLRLFFAHVDHPECPWISMSASTNFNEFKDRVGAELKAGFNPEQIATVFLGGSDPNDAAIEVTQEEFNQSVEGVDRLLWDCALRILQDAFLYNGVKHGLTAIALSDKSSKMTWTVGEKNIVIHRGALHAFLHRLRFPTAKKNEKQWFFSIADANPQRDVAVTRYIAAAIGSLWAVARRRYMGAPGSILCFSKDSVEVAIYLPIEQSLNAMKRMTSELAKLKSDGEVDGIEIDFEGYNIPDKWEMSEETPQKSRRVQLPVRQQDKKIYSMSNRSYLPFSPKGFQSG
;
A
#
# COMPACT_ATOMS: atom_id res chain seq x y z
N MET A 1 -6.74 -22.43 -9.04
CA MET A 1 -6.31 -23.24 -7.88
C MET A 1 -5.10 -22.57 -7.27
N SER A 2 -5.30 -21.69 -6.29
CA SER A 2 -4.20 -21.10 -5.52
C SER A 2 -3.56 -22.21 -4.68
N LYS A 3 -2.27 -22.48 -4.90
CA LYS A 3 -1.57 -23.53 -4.15
C LYS A 3 -1.37 -23.07 -2.71
N TYR A 4 -1.90 -23.92 -1.84
CA TYR A 4 -2.08 -23.75 -0.42
C TYR A 4 -0.78 -23.83 0.39
N ARG A 5 -0.90 -23.19 1.55
CA ARG A 5 -0.21 -23.36 2.82
C ARG A 5 -0.35 -24.77 3.41
N GLY A 6 0.16 -25.77 2.70
CA GLY A 6 0.19 -27.21 3.05
C GLY A 6 0.17 -28.09 1.79
N GLY A 7 0.10 -27.47 0.61
CA GLY A 7 0.74 -28.01 -0.57
C GLY A 7 2.25 -27.83 -0.49
N PRO A 8 3.02 -28.52 -1.34
CA PRO A 8 4.48 -28.46 -1.33
C PRO A 8 4.95 -27.02 -1.60
N LYS A 9 5.87 -26.49 -0.79
CA LYS A 9 6.45 -25.16 -1.02
C LYS A 9 7.17 -25.17 -2.36
N PRO A 10 7.19 -24.05 -3.12
CA PRO A 10 7.85 -24.02 -4.42
C PRO A 10 9.32 -24.47 -4.37
N TRP A 11 10.02 -24.17 -3.27
CA TRP A 11 11.41 -24.54 -3.03
C TRP A 11 11.62 -25.92 -2.39
N ASP A 12 10.55 -26.62 -2.01
CA ASP A 12 10.62 -28.03 -1.60
C ASP A 12 10.68 -28.95 -2.83
N LYS A 13 10.34 -28.42 -4.01
CA LYS A 13 10.46 -29.17 -5.25
C LYS A 13 11.93 -29.29 -5.64
N PRO A 14 12.41 -30.51 -5.94
CA PRO A 14 13.73 -30.66 -6.52
C PRO A 14 13.85 -29.90 -7.84
N ASP A 15 15.04 -29.39 -8.11
CA ASP A 15 15.37 -28.87 -9.43
C ASP A 15 15.46 -29.99 -10.48
N ASP A 16 15.75 -29.64 -11.74
CA ASP A 16 15.88 -30.59 -12.84
C ASP A 16 16.97 -31.66 -12.62
N GLN A 17 17.85 -31.46 -11.63
CA GLN A 17 18.91 -32.40 -11.23
C GLN A 17 18.54 -33.21 -9.97
N GLY A 18 17.32 -33.08 -9.46
CA GLY A 18 16.85 -33.79 -8.26
C GLY A 18 17.37 -33.20 -6.94
N ARG A 19 17.91 -31.97 -6.94
CA ARG A 19 18.46 -31.32 -5.75
C ARG A 19 17.41 -30.43 -5.08
N SER A 20 17.34 -30.47 -3.76
CA SER A 20 16.45 -29.61 -2.96
C SER A 20 17.22 -28.46 -2.33
N LEU A 21 16.52 -27.37 -2.00
CA LEU A 21 17.12 -26.23 -1.32
C LEU A 21 17.53 -26.62 0.11
N ASP A 22 18.78 -26.33 0.49
CA ASP A 22 19.27 -26.61 1.85
C ASP A 22 18.73 -25.58 2.85
N THR A 23 17.84 -26.02 3.75
CA THR A 23 17.18 -25.13 4.72
C THR A 23 18.14 -24.56 5.78
N ARG A 24 19.36 -25.10 5.90
CA ARG A 24 20.40 -24.56 6.80
C ARG A 24 20.86 -23.16 6.40
N GLN A 25 20.59 -22.72 5.17
CA GLN A 25 20.88 -21.35 4.72
C GLN A 25 19.82 -20.33 5.14
N PHE A 26 18.64 -20.76 5.60
CA PHE A 26 17.52 -19.86 5.91
C PHE A 26 17.83 -18.83 7.01
N PRO A 27 18.56 -19.16 8.09
CA PRO A 27 19.00 -18.17 9.07
C PRO A 27 19.84 -17.04 8.44
N GLU A 28 20.77 -17.36 7.54
CA GLU A 28 21.59 -16.36 6.83
C GLU A 28 20.73 -15.51 5.88
N LEU A 29 19.81 -16.14 5.12
CA LEU A 29 18.87 -15.43 4.24
C LEU A 29 17.98 -14.47 5.02
N ASN A 30 17.39 -14.93 6.13
CA ASN A 30 16.58 -14.08 6.99
C ASN A 30 17.42 -12.94 7.58
N ALA A 31 18.66 -13.23 7.99
CA ALA A 31 19.55 -12.22 8.52
C ALA A 31 19.84 -11.11 7.53
N THR A 32 20.15 -11.46 6.28
CA THR A 32 20.30 -10.47 5.21
C THR A 32 18.99 -9.75 4.95
N PHE A 33 17.89 -10.47 4.75
CA PHE A 33 16.59 -9.90 4.39
C PHE A 33 16.16 -8.83 5.39
N TYR A 34 16.26 -9.14 6.69
CA TYR A 34 15.86 -8.26 7.77
C TYR A 34 16.86 -7.15 8.12
N THR A 35 17.97 -7.01 7.39
CA THR A 35 18.78 -5.78 7.43
C THR A 35 18.09 -4.61 6.74
N ALA A 36 17.19 -4.90 5.79
CA ALA A 36 16.40 -3.89 5.10
C ALA A 36 15.41 -3.21 6.06
N ARG A 37 14.92 -2.03 5.63
CA ARG A 37 13.93 -1.23 6.37
C ARG A 37 12.86 -0.75 5.40
N PRO A 38 11.91 -1.62 4.99
CA PRO A 38 10.96 -1.30 3.93
C PRO A 38 10.06 -0.09 4.25
N ALA A 39 9.72 0.11 5.52
CA ALA A 39 8.95 1.29 5.96
C ALA A 39 9.74 2.60 5.76
N ASP A 40 11.07 2.60 5.89
CA ASP A 40 11.89 3.81 5.77
C ASP A 40 11.84 4.39 4.36
N LEU A 41 11.80 3.54 3.33
CA LEU A 41 11.64 3.99 1.94
C LEU A 41 10.30 4.69 1.72
N ILE A 42 9.22 4.13 2.25
CA ILE A 42 7.87 4.72 2.14
C ILE A 42 7.81 6.03 2.93
N ASN A 43 8.32 6.05 4.16
CA ASN A 43 8.39 7.26 4.99
C ASN A 43 9.22 8.36 4.32
N MET A 44 10.35 8.01 3.68
CA MET A 44 11.14 8.97 2.93
C MET A 44 10.35 9.56 1.76
N ARG A 45 9.62 8.74 1.00
CA ARG A 45 8.77 9.23 -0.09
C ARG A 45 7.64 10.14 0.42
N ILE A 46 7.01 9.81 1.54
CA ILE A 46 6.01 10.68 2.20
C ILE A 46 6.64 12.02 2.59
N ASN A 47 7.82 11.99 3.21
CA ASN A 47 8.52 13.21 3.62
C ASN A 47 8.86 14.09 2.41
N MET A 48 9.45 13.50 1.36
CA MET A 48 9.76 14.23 0.12
C MET A 48 8.51 14.83 -0.51
N LEU A 49 7.41 14.09 -0.54
CA LEU A 49 6.14 14.58 -1.06
C LEU A 49 5.57 15.73 -0.22
N SER A 50 5.68 15.64 1.10
CA SER A 50 5.23 16.70 2.02
C SER A 50 6.05 17.99 1.90
N LEU A 51 7.34 17.88 1.56
CA LEU A 51 8.18 19.05 1.30
C LEU A 51 7.70 19.82 0.07
N VAL A 52 7.29 19.13 -0.99
CA VAL A 52 6.79 19.79 -2.21
C VAL A 52 5.52 20.61 -1.95
N ALA A 53 4.76 20.27 -0.90
CA ALA A 53 3.58 21.03 -0.46
C ALA A 53 3.91 22.28 0.39
N CYS A 54 5.19 22.53 0.71
CA CYS A 54 5.60 23.74 1.42
C CYS A 54 5.48 25.00 0.53
N SER A 55 5.50 26.17 1.18
CA SER A 55 5.46 27.46 0.48
C SER A 55 6.73 27.72 -0.33
N ASP A 56 6.62 28.64 -1.28
CA ASP A 56 7.70 29.00 -2.20
C ASP A 56 8.92 29.53 -1.45
N GLU A 57 8.69 30.30 -0.37
CA GLU A 57 9.76 30.83 0.48
C GLU A 57 10.57 29.72 1.13
N VAL A 58 9.91 28.63 1.55
CA VAL A 58 10.57 27.47 2.17
C VAL A 58 11.38 26.69 1.12
N LEU A 59 10.87 26.59 -0.11
CA LEU A 59 11.46 25.74 -1.15
C LEU A 59 12.53 26.42 -1.99
N ALA A 60 12.48 27.75 -2.15
CA ALA A 60 13.34 28.48 -3.08
C ALA A 60 14.83 28.19 -2.87
N SER A 61 15.30 28.22 -1.61
CA SER A 61 16.71 27.96 -1.29
C SER A 61 17.12 26.52 -1.59
N ALA A 62 16.24 25.54 -1.35
CA ALA A 62 16.51 24.13 -1.59
C ALA A 62 16.61 23.81 -3.09
N PHE A 63 15.79 24.45 -3.92
CA PHE A 63 15.83 24.27 -5.39
C PHE A 63 17.02 24.98 -6.03
N ALA A 64 17.35 26.19 -5.57
CA ALA A 64 18.49 26.99 -6.03
C ALA A 64 19.85 26.38 -5.64
N SER A 65 19.88 25.51 -4.63
CA SER A 65 21.11 24.85 -4.20
C SER A 65 21.55 23.79 -5.20
N GLU A 66 22.86 23.78 -5.49
CA GLU A 66 23.51 22.71 -6.23
C GLU A 66 23.45 21.39 -5.45
N ARG A 67 23.25 20.28 -6.16
CA ARG A 67 23.11 18.94 -5.57
C ARG A 67 24.06 17.97 -6.24
N ARG A 68 24.51 16.96 -5.48
CA ARG A 68 25.41 15.91 -5.97
C ARG A 68 24.89 14.54 -5.60
N ILE A 69 24.88 13.61 -6.55
CA ILE A 69 24.56 12.20 -6.35
C ILE A 69 25.75 11.39 -6.87
N GLY A 70 26.58 10.86 -5.95
CA GLY A 70 27.85 10.23 -6.34
C GLY A 70 28.73 11.25 -7.05
N ASP A 71 29.07 11.01 -8.32
CA ASP A 71 29.84 11.95 -9.15
C ASP A 71 28.97 12.77 -10.11
N VAL A 72 27.65 12.59 -10.08
CA VAL A 72 26.71 13.36 -10.89
C VAL A 72 26.42 14.69 -10.21
N PHE A 73 26.69 15.76 -10.94
CA PHE A 73 26.36 17.13 -10.54
C PHE A 73 25.01 17.54 -11.13
N ILE A 74 24.15 18.09 -10.27
CA ILE A 74 22.85 18.62 -10.64
C ILE A 74 22.87 20.10 -10.25
N PRO A 75 22.88 21.03 -11.23
CA PRO A 75 22.88 22.45 -10.92
C PRO A 75 21.61 22.83 -10.14
N GLY A 76 21.72 23.90 -9.36
CA GLY A 76 20.55 24.59 -8.85
C GLY A 76 19.63 25.02 -9.99
N GLY A 77 18.33 25.07 -9.73
CA GLY A 77 17.34 25.45 -10.73
C GLY A 77 16.24 26.30 -10.13
N ASP A 78 15.39 26.81 -11.02
CA ASP A 78 14.20 27.56 -10.62
C ASP A 78 13.24 26.66 -9.83
N LEU A 79 12.54 27.27 -8.88
CA LEU A 79 11.46 26.61 -8.18
C LEU A 79 10.34 26.25 -9.19
N PRO A 80 9.89 24.99 -9.25
CA PRO A 80 8.77 24.63 -10.11
C PRO A 80 7.51 25.40 -9.74
N SER A 81 6.69 25.71 -10.75
CA SER A 81 5.43 26.43 -10.54
C SER A 81 4.52 25.71 -9.55
N ALA A 82 3.60 26.44 -8.89
CA ALA A 82 2.63 25.83 -7.99
C ALA A 82 1.79 24.75 -8.70
N ASP A 83 1.43 24.96 -9.96
CA ASP A 83 0.68 23.99 -10.76
C ASP A 83 1.48 22.71 -11.02
N ASP A 84 2.76 22.83 -11.35
CA ASP A 84 3.62 21.66 -11.59
C ASP A 84 3.84 20.86 -10.30
N ARG A 85 3.98 21.55 -9.16
CA ARG A 85 4.06 20.92 -7.84
C ARG A 85 2.76 20.23 -7.45
N ASP A 86 1.60 20.84 -7.71
CA ASP A 86 0.30 20.25 -7.44
C ASP A 86 0.06 18.99 -8.30
N ARG A 87 0.41 19.03 -9.60
CA ARG A 87 0.33 17.84 -10.48
C ARG A 87 1.27 16.73 -10.02
N TYR A 88 2.51 17.07 -9.66
CA TYR A 88 3.45 16.11 -9.10
C TYR A 88 2.88 15.48 -7.82
N LEU A 89 2.35 16.29 -6.90
CA LEU A 89 1.75 15.84 -5.65
C LEU A 89 0.62 14.84 -5.88
N GLN A 90 -0.30 15.14 -6.80
CA GLN A 90 -1.44 14.28 -7.14
C GLN A 90 -0.97 12.92 -7.70
N MET A 91 -0.07 12.94 -8.69
CA MET A 91 0.41 11.71 -9.33
C MET A 91 1.25 10.86 -8.37
N GLU A 92 2.19 11.47 -7.66
CA GLU A 92 3.10 10.77 -6.76
C GLU A 92 2.37 10.21 -5.53
N ALA A 93 1.37 10.92 -4.98
CA ALA A 93 0.55 10.41 -3.89
C ALA A 93 -0.19 9.11 -4.28
N MET A 94 -0.86 9.08 -5.44
CA MET A 94 -1.55 7.89 -5.95
C MET A 94 -0.58 6.73 -6.21
N MET A 95 0.61 7.01 -6.77
CA MET A 95 1.62 5.97 -6.98
C MET A 95 2.17 5.40 -5.68
N ILE A 96 2.49 6.25 -4.70
CA ILE A 96 3.04 5.82 -3.42
C ILE A 96 2.03 4.94 -2.68
N VAL A 97 0.78 5.39 -2.54
CA VAL A 97 -0.22 4.63 -1.78
C VAL A 97 -0.52 3.28 -2.41
N HIS A 98 -0.56 3.19 -3.75
CA HIS A 98 -0.76 1.92 -4.44
C HIS A 98 0.42 0.97 -4.23
N HIS A 99 1.66 1.45 -4.36
CA HIS A 99 2.86 0.65 -4.12
C HIS A 99 2.94 0.21 -2.64
N ALA A 100 2.67 1.10 -1.70
CA ALA A 100 2.64 0.78 -0.28
C ALA A 100 1.58 -0.29 0.03
N SER A 101 0.40 -0.18 -0.57
CA SER A 101 -0.70 -1.16 -0.42
C SER A 101 -0.28 -2.54 -0.92
N GLU A 102 0.33 -2.62 -2.10
CA GLU A 102 0.86 -3.87 -2.65
C GLU A 102 1.94 -4.47 -1.74
N ALA A 103 2.89 -3.63 -1.30
CA ALA A 103 3.98 -4.05 -0.43
C ALA A 103 3.46 -4.62 0.90
N LEU A 104 2.48 -3.95 1.53
CA LEU A 104 1.86 -4.41 2.77
C LEU A 104 1.18 -5.77 2.61
N LEU A 105 0.34 -5.93 1.57
CA LEU A 105 -0.38 -7.18 1.32
C LEU A 105 0.59 -8.33 1.00
N ARG A 106 1.62 -8.09 0.19
CA ARG A 106 2.65 -9.09 -0.12
C ARG A 106 3.44 -9.49 1.12
N LEU A 107 3.86 -8.51 1.94
CA LEU A 107 4.56 -8.78 3.19
C LEU A 107 3.67 -9.57 4.15
N PHE A 108 2.41 -9.18 4.32
CA PHE A 108 1.44 -9.91 5.12
C PHE A 108 1.36 -11.37 4.69
N PHE A 109 1.07 -11.65 3.42
CA PHE A 109 0.95 -13.02 2.91
C PHE A 109 2.23 -13.86 3.05
N ALA A 110 3.41 -13.27 2.82
CA ALA A 110 4.67 -13.96 2.99
C ALA A 110 4.93 -14.39 4.46
N HIS A 111 4.53 -13.54 5.43
CA HIS A 111 4.73 -13.81 6.86
C HIS A 111 3.62 -14.65 7.49
N VAL A 112 2.45 -14.65 6.86
CA VAL A 112 1.31 -15.50 7.18
C VAL A 112 1.64 -16.94 6.77
N ASP A 113 2.04 -17.20 5.52
CA ASP A 113 2.15 -18.57 4.99
C ASP A 113 3.51 -19.27 5.16
N HIS A 114 4.62 -18.53 5.21
CA HIS A 114 5.95 -19.09 4.99
C HIS A 114 6.94 -18.74 6.11
N PRO A 115 6.73 -19.30 7.31
CA PRO A 115 7.37 -18.84 8.53
C PRO A 115 8.84 -19.29 8.70
N GLU A 116 9.47 -19.89 7.69
CA GLU A 116 10.87 -20.34 7.76
C GLU A 116 11.82 -19.38 7.07
N CYS A 117 11.44 -18.91 5.86
CA CYS A 117 12.20 -17.92 5.11
C CYS A 117 11.25 -17.05 4.24
N PRO A 118 10.71 -15.95 4.80
CA PRO A 118 9.78 -15.08 4.08
C PRO A 118 10.37 -14.46 2.81
N TRP A 119 11.69 -14.29 2.74
CA TRP A 119 12.34 -13.74 1.55
C TRP A 119 12.13 -14.61 0.30
N ILE A 120 12.26 -15.94 0.44
CA ILE A 120 12.02 -16.88 -0.67
C ILE A 120 10.54 -16.87 -1.05
N SER A 121 9.64 -16.78 -0.07
CA SER A 121 8.20 -16.65 -0.35
C SER A 121 7.90 -15.42 -1.20
N MET A 122 8.47 -14.27 -0.82
CA MET A 122 8.27 -13.03 -1.56
C MET A 122 8.85 -13.11 -2.97
N SER A 123 10.03 -13.71 -3.14
CA SER A 123 10.66 -13.84 -4.46
C SER A 123 9.94 -14.84 -5.36
N ALA A 124 9.28 -15.86 -4.80
CA ALA A 124 8.47 -16.82 -5.54
C ALA A 124 7.11 -16.23 -5.99
N SER A 125 6.62 -15.17 -5.34
CA SER A 125 5.31 -14.56 -5.61
C SER A 125 5.33 -13.60 -6.82
N THR A 126 5.77 -14.07 -8.00
CA THR A 126 5.90 -13.23 -9.21
C THR A 126 4.63 -13.12 -10.05
N ASN A 127 3.68 -14.04 -9.89
CA ASN A 127 2.44 -14.03 -10.67
C ASN A 127 1.42 -13.02 -10.10
N PHE A 128 1.28 -11.88 -10.78
CA PHE A 128 0.38 -10.80 -10.36
C PHE A 128 -1.11 -11.22 -10.37
N ASN A 129 -1.53 -12.12 -11.27
CA ASN A 129 -2.92 -12.58 -11.30
C ASN A 129 -3.23 -13.43 -10.07
N GLU A 130 -2.34 -14.37 -9.70
CA GLU A 130 -2.50 -15.18 -8.49
C GLU A 130 -2.53 -14.31 -7.23
N PHE A 131 -1.70 -13.26 -7.19
CA PHE A 131 -1.74 -12.27 -6.11
C PHE A 131 -3.10 -11.56 -6.04
N LYS A 132 -3.63 -11.04 -7.17
CA LYS A 132 -4.95 -10.41 -7.20
C LYS A 132 -6.08 -11.37 -6.83
N ASP A 133 -6.02 -12.61 -7.29
CA ASP A 133 -7.02 -13.64 -6.95
C ASP A 133 -7.01 -13.90 -5.43
N ARG A 134 -5.83 -13.97 -4.82
CA ARG A 134 -5.69 -14.12 -3.38
C ARG A 134 -6.23 -12.90 -2.62
N VAL A 135 -5.84 -11.69 -3.03
CA VAL A 135 -6.36 -10.45 -2.44
C VAL A 135 -7.89 -10.40 -2.53
N GLY A 136 -8.46 -10.78 -3.68
CA GLY A 136 -9.90 -10.85 -3.87
C GLY A 136 -10.59 -11.91 -3.00
N ALA A 137 -9.95 -13.06 -2.78
CA ALA A 137 -10.45 -14.09 -1.89
C ALA A 137 -10.50 -13.62 -0.43
N GLU A 138 -9.43 -12.99 0.06
CA GLU A 138 -9.37 -12.43 1.42
C GLU A 138 -10.36 -11.27 1.58
N LEU A 139 -10.47 -10.38 0.59
CA LEU A 139 -11.44 -9.28 0.62
C LEU A 139 -12.89 -9.80 0.74
N LYS A 140 -13.20 -10.93 0.11
CA LYS A 140 -14.52 -11.56 0.17
C LYS A 140 -14.76 -12.32 1.47
N ALA A 141 -13.74 -13.02 1.99
CA ALA A 141 -13.85 -13.85 3.18
C ALA A 141 -13.69 -13.06 4.49
N GLY A 142 -13.04 -11.90 4.43
CA GLY A 142 -12.49 -11.19 5.59
C GLY A 142 -11.07 -11.68 5.90
N PHE A 143 -10.17 -10.76 6.26
CA PHE A 143 -8.84 -11.13 6.73
C PHE A 143 -8.94 -11.78 8.11
N ASN A 144 -8.15 -12.83 8.34
CA ASN A 144 -8.22 -13.55 9.61
C ASN A 144 -7.60 -12.71 10.76
N PRO A 145 -8.36 -12.40 11.83
CA PRO A 145 -7.87 -11.57 12.94
C PRO A 145 -6.67 -12.16 13.70
N GLU A 146 -6.62 -13.48 13.86
CA GLU A 146 -5.50 -14.17 14.52
C GLU A 146 -4.20 -14.05 13.70
N GLN A 147 -4.31 -14.12 12.37
CA GLN A 147 -3.19 -13.90 11.47
C GLN A 147 -2.70 -12.46 11.54
N ILE A 148 -3.62 -11.50 11.57
CA ILE A 148 -3.29 -10.08 11.75
C ILE A 148 -2.56 -9.87 13.07
N ALA A 149 -3.13 -10.32 14.18
CA ALA A 149 -2.53 -10.21 15.52
C ALA A 149 -1.11 -10.81 15.54
N THR A 150 -0.97 -12.03 15.04
CA THR A 150 0.30 -12.77 15.02
C THR A 150 1.38 -12.08 14.18
N VAL A 151 1.00 -11.45 13.06
CA VAL A 151 1.95 -10.86 12.10
C VAL A 151 2.29 -9.42 12.45
N PHE A 152 1.33 -8.62 12.91
CA PHE A 152 1.54 -7.19 13.16
C PHE A 152 1.80 -6.85 14.63
N LEU A 153 1.24 -7.62 15.57
CA LEU A 153 1.38 -7.40 17.01
C LEU A 153 2.28 -8.45 17.68
N GLY A 154 2.51 -9.58 17.01
CA GLY A 154 3.50 -10.59 17.40
C GLY A 154 2.98 -11.71 18.29
N GLY A 155 1.67 -11.77 18.54
CA GLY A 155 1.03 -12.85 19.29
C GLY A 155 -0.48 -12.84 19.05
N SER A 156 -1.16 -13.82 19.61
CA SER A 156 -2.63 -13.96 19.57
C SER A 156 -3.34 -13.01 20.55
N ASP A 157 -2.65 -12.60 21.62
CA ASP A 157 -3.12 -11.65 22.63
C ASP A 157 -1.92 -10.85 23.23
N PRO A 158 -2.14 -9.83 24.09
CA PRO A 158 -1.05 -9.04 24.68
C PRO A 158 -0.01 -9.85 25.46
N ASN A 159 -0.43 -10.91 26.16
CA ASN A 159 0.45 -11.75 26.97
C ASN A 159 1.32 -12.64 26.08
N ASP A 160 0.74 -13.29 25.07
CA ASP A 160 1.48 -14.08 24.07
C ASP A 160 2.44 -13.19 23.26
N ALA A 161 1.99 -11.99 22.90
CA ALA A 161 2.84 -10.99 22.25
C ALA A 161 3.93 -10.43 23.19
N ALA A 162 3.78 -10.58 24.51
CA ALA A 162 4.63 -10.01 25.56
C ALA A 162 4.79 -8.48 25.44
N ILE A 163 3.68 -7.77 25.24
CA ILE A 163 3.64 -6.32 25.06
C ILE A 163 2.74 -5.65 26.11
N GLU A 164 3.07 -4.41 26.48
CA GLU A 164 2.33 -3.65 27.51
C GLU A 164 1.17 -2.86 26.89
N VAL A 165 0.08 -3.57 26.58
CA VAL A 165 -1.20 -3.02 26.12
C VAL A 165 -2.36 -3.70 26.84
N THR A 166 -3.52 -3.06 26.90
CA THR A 166 -4.75 -3.74 27.36
C THR A 166 -5.28 -4.67 26.27
N GLN A 167 -6.11 -5.66 26.64
CA GLN A 167 -6.78 -6.51 25.64
C GLN A 167 -7.64 -5.69 24.67
N GLU A 168 -8.26 -4.62 25.17
CA GLU A 168 -9.07 -3.72 24.35
C GLU A 168 -8.23 -2.96 23.31
N GLU A 169 -7.11 -2.34 23.73
CA GLU A 169 -6.19 -1.66 22.82
C GLU A 169 -5.61 -2.62 21.76
N PHE A 170 -5.37 -3.88 22.16
CA PHE A 170 -4.91 -4.93 21.25
C PHE A 170 -5.97 -5.26 20.19
N ASN A 171 -7.21 -5.53 20.61
CA ASN A 171 -8.31 -5.84 19.70
C ASN A 171 -8.58 -4.68 18.72
N GLN A 172 -8.61 -3.44 19.23
CA GLN A 172 -8.76 -2.25 18.40
C GLN A 172 -7.63 -2.08 17.39
N SER A 173 -6.41 -2.50 17.74
CA SER A 173 -5.28 -2.50 16.81
C SER A 173 -5.40 -3.58 15.74
N VAL A 174 -5.91 -4.76 16.07
CA VAL A 174 -6.23 -5.80 15.08
C VAL A 174 -7.29 -5.31 14.11
N GLU A 175 -8.37 -4.70 14.61
CA GLU A 175 -9.42 -4.11 13.77
C GLU A 175 -8.92 -2.96 12.91
N GLY A 176 -8.02 -2.12 13.44
CA GLY A 176 -7.38 -1.06 12.67
C GLY A 176 -6.54 -1.59 11.50
N VAL A 177 -5.75 -2.64 11.73
CA VAL A 177 -4.98 -3.27 10.66
C VAL A 177 -5.88 -4.00 9.67
N ASP A 178 -6.94 -4.68 10.11
CA ASP A 178 -7.94 -5.30 9.22
C ASP A 178 -8.55 -4.26 8.27
N ARG A 179 -9.01 -3.13 8.83
CA ARG A 179 -9.55 -2.02 8.05
C ARG A 179 -8.56 -1.48 7.02
N LEU A 180 -7.29 -1.37 7.41
CA LEU A 180 -6.22 -0.92 6.52
C LEU A 180 -5.93 -1.91 5.39
N LEU A 181 -5.88 -3.21 5.69
CA LEU A 181 -5.71 -4.28 4.69
C LEU A 181 -6.88 -4.31 3.71
N TRP A 182 -8.09 -4.08 4.20
CA TRP A 182 -9.29 -3.98 3.37
C TRP A 182 -9.23 -2.79 2.39
N ASP A 183 -8.81 -1.60 2.83
CA ASP A 183 -8.60 -0.44 1.95
C ASP A 183 -7.51 -0.71 0.89
N CYS A 184 -6.40 -1.32 1.31
CA CYS A 184 -5.31 -1.73 0.42
C CYS A 184 -5.81 -2.72 -0.64
N ALA A 185 -6.61 -3.71 -0.24
CA ALA A 185 -7.15 -4.72 -1.12
C ALA A 185 -8.09 -4.12 -2.18
N LEU A 186 -9.01 -3.24 -1.77
CA LEU A 186 -9.85 -2.51 -2.72
C LEU A 186 -9.02 -1.72 -3.72
N ARG A 187 -8.00 -1.00 -3.27
CA ARG A 187 -7.16 -0.17 -4.13
C ARG A 187 -6.42 -1.01 -5.19
N ILE A 188 -5.84 -2.15 -4.81
CA ILE A 188 -5.17 -3.06 -5.75
C ILE A 188 -6.15 -3.65 -6.79
N LEU A 189 -7.38 -3.95 -6.38
CA LEU A 189 -8.36 -4.58 -7.25
C LEU A 189 -9.06 -3.58 -8.17
N GLN A 190 -9.45 -2.42 -7.64
CA GLN A 190 -10.31 -1.44 -8.30
C GLN A 190 -9.56 -0.30 -8.99
N ASP A 191 -8.35 0.06 -8.53
CA ASP A 191 -7.63 1.24 -9.04
C ASP A 191 -6.46 0.88 -9.97
N ALA A 192 -6.38 -0.37 -10.41
CA ALA A 192 -5.30 -0.87 -11.26
C ALA A 192 -5.14 -0.08 -12.58
N PHE A 193 -6.24 0.38 -13.18
CA PHE A 193 -6.17 1.20 -14.41
C PHE A 193 -5.64 2.60 -14.15
N LEU A 194 -6.14 3.27 -13.11
CA LEU A 194 -5.62 4.57 -12.69
C LEU A 194 -4.13 4.48 -12.35
N TYR A 195 -3.74 3.48 -11.55
CA TYR A 195 -2.34 3.24 -11.21
C TYR A 195 -1.47 3.03 -12.45
N ASN A 196 -1.87 2.16 -13.38
CA ASN A 196 -1.13 1.97 -14.63
C ASN A 196 -1.05 3.26 -15.45
N GLY A 197 -2.15 4.03 -15.48
CA GLY A 197 -2.24 5.32 -16.14
C GLY A 197 -1.19 6.32 -15.63
N VAL A 198 -1.10 6.46 -14.30
CA VAL A 198 -0.20 7.38 -13.61
C VAL A 198 1.25 6.87 -13.61
N LYS A 199 1.48 5.58 -13.31
CA LYS A 199 2.82 4.96 -13.24
C LYS A 199 3.63 5.16 -14.51
N HIS A 200 2.97 5.13 -15.67
CA HIS A 200 3.64 5.31 -16.95
C HIS A 200 3.72 6.76 -17.42
N GLY A 201 3.19 7.73 -16.66
CA GLY A 201 3.34 9.18 -16.89
C GLY A 201 2.79 9.73 -18.21
N LEU A 202 2.30 8.87 -19.11
CA LEU A 202 1.94 9.20 -20.49
C LEU A 202 0.46 9.03 -20.79
N THR A 203 -0.32 8.52 -19.83
CA THR A 203 -1.70 8.05 -20.07
C THR A 203 -2.71 8.55 -19.05
N ALA A 204 -2.25 9.22 -17.99
CA ALA A 204 -3.10 9.93 -17.05
C ALA A 204 -2.78 11.43 -17.09
N ILE A 205 -3.82 12.25 -17.17
CA ILE A 205 -3.73 13.71 -17.15
C ILE A 205 -4.24 14.19 -15.79
N ALA A 206 -3.40 14.92 -15.07
CA ALA A 206 -3.80 15.64 -13.86
C ALA A 206 -4.50 16.95 -14.28
N LEU A 207 -5.81 17.01 -14.04
CA LEU A 207 -6.62 18.20 -14.23
C LEU A 207 -6.59 18.99 -12.92
N SER A 208 -5.64 19.92 -12.79
CA SER A 208 -5.26 20.56 -11.53
C SER A 208 -5.96 21.89 -11.24
N ASP A 209 -7.02 22.25 -11.97
CA ASP A 209 -7.76 23.49 -11.72
C ASP A 209 -8.62 23.36 -10.45
N LYS A 210 -8.20 24.02 -9.38
CA LYS A 210 -8.89 24.05 -8.06
C LYS A 210 -10.29 24.66 -8.13
N SER A 211 -10.61 25.41 -9.19
CA SER A 211 -11.94 25.95 -9.43
C SER A 211 -12.86 25.00 -10.20
N SER A 212 -12.32 23.89 -10.72
CA SER A 212 -13.07 22.85 -11.42
C SER A 212 -14.20 22.32 -10.55
N LYS A 213 -15.39 22.24 -11.15
CA LYS A 213 -16.58 21.66 -10.54
C LYS A 213 -17.26 20.80 -11.59
N MET A 214 -17.64 19.59 -11.18
CA MET A 214 -18.54 18.76 -11.96
C MET A 214 -19.92 18.82 -11.35
N THR A 215 -20.93 19.02 -12.20
CA THR A 215 -22.33 19.07 -11.81
C THR A 215 -23.13 18.04 -12.57
N TRP A 216 -24.06 17.39 -11.87
CA TRP A 216 -25.06 16.51 -12.47
C TRP A 216 -26.43 17.17 -12.34
N THR A 217 -27.12 17.35 -13.47
CA THR A 217 -28.51 17.76 -13.53
C THR A 217 -29.47 16.58 -13.31
N VAL A 218 -30.22 16.59 -12.21
CA VAL A 218 -31.30 15.63 -11.94
C VAL A 218 -32.63 16.39 -11.93
N GLY A 219 -33.43 16.20 -12.98
CA GLY A 219 -34.62 17.03 -13.23
C GLY A 219 -34.22 18.49 -13.49
N GLU A 220 -34.70 19.42 -12.67
CA GLU A 220 -34.36 20.85 -12.74
C GLU A 220 -33.22 21.27 -11.79
N LYS A 221 -32.69 20.34 -10.98
CA LYS A 221 -31.66 20.63 -9.97
C LYS A 221 -30.27 20.26 -10.47
N ASN A 222 -29.31 21.17 -10.30
CA ASN A 222 -27.89 20.90 -10.49
C ASN A 222 -27.24 20.56 -9.16
N ILE A 223 -26.69 19.36 -9.05
CA ILE A 223 -25.98 18.86 -7.88
C ILE A 223 -24.49 18.86 -8.21
N VAL A 224 -23.68 19.49 -7.37
CA VAL A 224 -22.21 19.40 -7.52
C VAL A 224 -21.78 18.02 -7.06
N ILE A 225 -21.20 17.23 -7.96
CA ILE A 225 -20.76 15.86 -7.68
C ILE A 225 -19.26 15.75 -7.42
N HIS A 226 -18.48 16.75 -7.84
CA HIS A 226 -17.03 16.80 -7.62
C HIS A 226 -16.49 18.25 -7.69
N ARG A 227 -15.45 18.53 -6.91
CA ARG A 227 -14.68 19.77 -6.85
C ARG A 227 -13.19 19.45 -6.79
N GLY A 228 -12.41 20.29 -7.48
CA GLY A 228 -10.95 20.24 -7.42
C GLY A 228 -10.35 19.29 -8.45
N ALA A 229 -9.23 18.68 -8.09
CA ALA A 229 -8.38 17.99 -9.05
C ALA A 229 -8.90 16.60 -9.45
N LEU A 230 -8.64 16.23 -10.70
CA LEU A 230 -9.04 14.93 -11.27
C LEU A 230 -7.88 14.27 -12.01
N HIS A 231 -7.90 12.94 -12.05
CA HIS A 231 -7.10 12.15 -12.97
C HIS A 231 -7.95 11.66 -14.13
N ALA A 232 -7.62 12.07 -15.36
CA ALA A 232 -8.26 11.57 -16.58
C ALA A 232 -7.37 10.53 -17.27
N PHE A 233 -7.91 9.37 -17.65
CA PHE A 233 -7.13 8.29 -18.27
C PHE A 233 -7.97 7.40 -19.20
N LEU A 234 -7.29 6.73 -20.14
CA LEU A 234 -7.91 5.79 -21.09
C LEU A 234 -7.59 4.34 -20.73
N HIS A 235 -8.52 3.44 -20.99
CA HIS A 235 -8.33 2.00 -20.80
C HIS A 235 -9.24 1.17 -21.72
N ARG A 236 -8.96 -0.14 -21.80
CA ARG A 236 -9.57 -1.05 -22.80
C ARG A 236 -10.66 -1.98 -22.24
N LEU A 237 -10.99 -1.88 -20.97
CA LEU A 237 -11.93 -2.78 -20.29
C LEU A 237 -12.77 -1.93 -19.36
N ARG A 238 -14.09 -2.10 -19.34
CA ARG A 238 -14.99 -1.24 -18.56
C ARG A 238 -14.59 -1.12 -17.09
N PHE A 239 -14.20 -2.25 -16.48
CA PHE A 239 -13.67 -2.35 -15.12
C PHE A 239 -12.47 -3.30 -15.06
N PRO A 240 -11.59 -3.22 -14.04
CA PRO A 240 -10.46 -4.15 -13.88
C PRO A 240 -10.82 -5.64 -13.84
N THR A 241 -12.09 -5.95 -13.53
CA THR A 241 -12.64 -7.31 -13.44
C THR A 241 -13.48 -7.71 -14.66
N ALA A 242 -13.64 -6.85 -15.67
CA ALA A 242 -14.43 -7.13 -16.87
C ALA A 242 -13.80 -8.26 -17.70
N LYS A 243 -14.64 -8.97 -18.48
CA LYS A 243 -14.15 -10.13 -19.26
C LYS A 243 -13.24 -9.66 -20.39
N LYS A 244 -12.17 -10.42 -20.67
CA LYS A 244 -11.16 -10.05 -21.68
C LYS A 244 -11.67 -9.96 -23.12
N ASN A 245 -12.86 -10.48 -23.41
CA ASN A 245 -13.51 -10.40 -24.72
C ASN A 245 -14.38 -9.14 -24.89
N GLU A 246 -14.58 -8.34 -23.84
CA GLU A 246 -15.34 -7.08 -23.86
C GLU A 246 -14.40 -5.87 -24.07
N LYS A 247 -13.39 -6.01 -24.94
CA LYS A 247 -12.39 -4.96 -25.14
C LYS A 247 -12.96 -3.80 -25.95
N GLN A 248 -13.41 -2.76 -25.27
CA GLN A 248 -13.82 -1.46 -25.82
C GLN A 248 -12.95 -0.35 -25.23
N TRP A 249 -12.93 0.83 -25.84
CA TRP A 249 -12.18 1.96 -25.28
C TRP A 249 -13.06 2.77 -24.34
N PHE A 250 -12.53 3.04 -23.16
CA PHE A 250 -13.19 3.82 -22.13
C PHE A 250 -12.31 4.99 -21.71
N PHE A 251 -12.97 6.09 -21.39
CA PHE A 251 -12.40 7.26 -20.74
C PHE A 251 -12.90 7.31 -19.31
N SER A 252 -11.98 7.40 -18.35
CA SER A 252 -12.32 7.57 -16.95
C SER A 252 -11.73 8.84 -16.40
N ILE A 253 -12.47 9.46 -15.51
CA ILE A 253 -12.00 10.49 -14.60
C ILE A 253 -12.16 9.98 -13.17
N ALA A 254 -11.17 10.23 -12.33
CA ALA A 254 -11.17 9.83 -10.93
C ALA A 254 -10.73 10.99 -10.03
N ASP A 255 -11.27 11.06 -8.82
CA ASP A 255 -10.89 12.04 -7.82
C ASP A 255 -9.39 11.92 -7.48
N ALA A 256 -8.67 13.04 -7.52
CA ALA A 256 -7.29 13.12 -7.09
C ALA A 256 -7.24 13.63 -5.64
N ASN A 257 -7.09 12.70 -4.68
CA ASN A 257 -7.12 13.02 -3.26
C ASN A 257 -5.77 12.75 -2.57
N PRO A 258 -4.74 13.61 -2.80
CA PRO A 258 -3.41 13.42 -2.23
C PRO A 258 -3.41 13.46 -0.69
N GLN A 259 -4.34 14.18 -0.07
CA GLN A 259 -4.47 14.23 1.39
C GLN A 259 -4.82 12.84 1.96
N ARG A 260 -5.86 12.19 1.41
CA ARG A 260 -6.22 10.81 1.78
C ARG A 260 -5.08 9.85 1.49
N ASP A 261 -4.52 9.92 0.29
CA ASP A 261 -3.49 8.97 -0.14
C ASP A 261 -2.24 9.05 0.73
N VAL A 262 -1.79 10.25 1.10
CA VAL A 262 -0.69 10.43 2.06
C VAL A 262 -1.07 9.96 3.45
N ALA A 263 -2.27 10.29 3.94
CA ALA A 263 -2.74 9.89 5.27
C ALA A 263 -2.79 8.36 5.43
N VAL A 264 -3.39 7.66 4.47
CA VAL A 264 -3.46 6.19 4.45
C VAL A 264 -2.06 5.60 4.32
N THR A 265 -1.19 6.15 3.46
CA THR A 265 0.19 5.65 3.29
C THR A 265 0.97 5.69 4.61
N ARG A 266 0.76 6.69 5.47
CA ARG A 266 1.42 6.75 6.80
C ARG A 266 1.06 5.54 7.67
N TYR A 267 -0.22 5.14 7.68
CA TYR A 267 -0.65 3.94 8.41
C TYR A 267 -0.11 2.66 7.77
N ILE A 268 -0.03 2.59 6.43
CA ILE A 268 0.63 1.48 5.73
C ILE A 268 2.10 1.36 6.14
N ALA A 269 2.84 2.46 6.16
CA ALA A 269 4.24 2.48 6.57
C ALA A 269 4.41 2.03 8.03
N ALA A 270 3.51 2.45 8.92
CA ALA A 270 3.49 2.01 10.31
C ALA A 270 3.18 0.51 10.47
N ALA A 271 2.22 -0.01 9.71
CA ALA A 271 1.88 -1.44 9.69
C ALA A 271 3.05 -2.28 9.16
N ILE A 272 3.69 -1.87 8.06
CA ILE A 272 4.91 -2.50 7.54
C ILE A 272 6.02 -2.48 8.59
N GLY A 273 6.22 -1.35 9.27
CA GLY A 273 7.22 -1.23 10.34
C GLY A 273 6.96 -2.20 11.50
N SER A 274 5.70 -2.34 11.91
CA SER A 274 5.29 -3.25 12.99
C SER A 274 5.45 -4.71 12.59
N LEU A 275 4.98 -5.09 11.40
CA LEU A 275 5.19 -6.42 10.82
C LEU A 275 6.69 -6.77 10.76
N TRP A 276 7.51 -5.82 10.31
CA TRP A 276 8.94 -6.02 10.20
C TRP A 276 9.62 -6.17 11.57
N ALA A 277 9.18 -5.42 12.58
CA ALA A 277 9.67 -5.56 13.95
C ALA A 277 9.30 -6.93 14.54
N VAL A 278 8.06 -7.39 14.35
CA VAL A 278 7.58 -8.72 14.76
C VAL A 278 8.39 -9.82 14.08
N ALA A 279 8.61 -9.70 12.77
CA ALA A 279 9.40 -10.64 12.01
C ALA A 279 10.86 -10.67 12.50
N ARG A 280 11.49 -9.50 12.70
CA ARG A 280 12.85 -9.40 13.28
C ARG A 280 12.93 -10.07 14.64
N ARG A 281 11.93 -9.89 15.51
CA ARG A 281 11.90 -10.61 16.78
C ARG A 281 11.89 -12.12 16.55
N ARG A 282 10.97 -12.64 15.72
CA ARG A 282 10.81 -14.07 15.44
C ARG A 282 12.05 -14.73 14.81
N TYR A 283 12.64 -14.08 13.81
CA TYR A 283 13.71 -14.66 13.00
C TYR A 283 15.10 -14.34 13.53
N MET A 284 15.28 -13.18 14.14
CA MET A 284 16.59 -12.66 14.55
C MET A 284 16.76 -12.64 16.07
N GLY A 285 15.71 -12.87 16.86
CA GLY A 285 15.75 -12.69 18.30
C GLY A 285 16.05 -11.24 18.69
N ALA A 286 15.69 -10.27 17.84
CA ALA A 286 15.96 -8.86 18.04
C ALA A 286 14.74 -8.15 18.64
N PRO A 287 14.89 -7.32 19.69
CA PRO A 287 13.79 -6.50 20.18
C PRO A 287 13.43 -5.43 19.16
N GLY A 288 12.24 -4.86 19.30
CA GLY A 288 11.78 -3.76 18.45
C GLY A 288 10.67 -2.94 19.09
N SER A 289 9.90 -2.26 18.27
CA SER A 289 8.69 -1.57 18.69
C SER A 289 7.65 -1.66 17.59
N ILE A 290 6.39 -1.79 17.98
CA ILE A 290 5.24 -1.75 17.08
C ILE A 290 4.45 -0.46 17.29
N LEU A 291 3.61 -0.10 16.32
CA LEU A 291 2.64 0.99 16.44
C LEU A 291 1.24 0.40 16.54
N CYS A 292 0.59 0.60 17.68
CA CYS A 292 -0.82 0.29 17.89
C CYS A 292 -1.65 1.49 17.44
N PHE A 293 -2.70 1.27 16.65
CA PHE A 293 -3.62 2.30 16.19
C PHE A 293 -5.01 1.71 16.00
N SER A 294 -6.05 2.47 16.36
CA SER A 294 -7.43 1.99 16.31
C SER A 294 -7.99 1.96 14.90
N LYS A 295 -9.11 1.24 14.73
CA LYS A 295 -9.97 1.33 13.54
C LYS A 295 -10.35 2.78 13.23
N ASP A 296 -10.79 3.53 14.22
CA ASP A 296 -11.20 4.93 14.03
C ASP A 296 -10.07 5.79 13.46
N SER A 297 -8.82 5.55 13.90
CA SER A 297 -7.65 6.26 13.41
C SER A 297 -7.42 6.03 11.90
N VAL A 298 -7.68 4.80 11.43
CA VAL A 298 -7.59 4.44 10.01
C VAL A 298 -8.78 4.98 9.23
N GLU A 299 -9.99 4.89 9.79
CA GLU A 299 -11.21 5.41 9.17
C GLU A 299 -11.16 6.92 9.01
N VAL A 300 -10.63 7.67 9.98
CA VAL A 300 -10.37 9.11 9.85
C VAL A 300 -9.41 9.38 8.69
N ALA A 301 -8.33 8.60 8.54
CA ALA A 301 -7.39 8.78 7.43
C ALA A 301 -8.03 8.52 6.06
N ILE A 302 -9.00 7.61 5.99
CA ILE A 302 -9.71 7.25 4.76
C ILE A 302 -10.81 8.25 4.44
N TYR A 303 -11.68 8.57 5.42
CA TYR A 303 -12.96 9.21 5.19
C TYR A 303 -12.96 10.72 5.41
N LEU A 304 -12.21 11.23 6.40
CA LEU A 304 -12.21 12.67 6.69
C LEU A 304 -11.81 13.53 5.48
N PRO A 305 -10.76 13.20 4.70
CA PRO A 305 -10.42 13.99 3.52
C PRO A 305 -11.47 13.91 2.41
N ILE A 306 -12.23 12.82 2.34
CA ILE A 306 -13.34 12.68 1.37
C ILE A 306 -14.48 13.60 1.79
N GLU A 307 -14.89 13.56 3.06
CA GLU A 307 -15.96 14.41 3.56
C GLU A 307 -15.64 15.90 3.47
N GLN A 308 -14.41 16.30 3.85
CA GLN A 308 -13.96 17.68 3.76
C GLN A 308 -14.00 18.22 2.33
N SER A 309 -13.81 17.35 1.34
CA SER A 309 -13.89 17.72 -0.08
C SER A 309 -15.33 17.92 -0.58
N LEU A 310 -16.33 17.35 0.13
CA LEU A 310 -17.72 17.26 -0.29
C LEU A 310 -17.90 16.61 -1.69
N ASN A 311 -16.93 15.81 -2.13
CA ASN A 311 -16.98 15.09 -3.38
C ASN A 311 -17.81 13.83 -3.23
N ALA A 312 -18.89 13.72 -3.99
CA ALA A 312 -19.74 12.52 -4.02
C ALA A 312 -19.19 11.47 -5.02
N MET A 313 -18.54 11.92 -6.09
CA MET A 313 -17.99 11.07 -7.14
C MET A 313 -16.55 10.68 -6.82
N LYS A 314 -16.28 9.37 -6.77
CA LYS A 314 -14.92 8.80 -6.76
C LYS A 314 -14.41 8.62 -8.19
N ARG A 315 -15.24 8.09 -9.09
CA ARG A 315 -14.88 7.84 -10.49
C ARG A 315 -16.09 7.94 -11.40
N MET A 316 -15.89 8.47 -12.59
CA MET A 316 -16.82 8.36 -13.71
C MET A 316 -16.11 7.65 -14.85
N THR A 317 -16.79 6.71 -15.50
CA THR A 317 -16.27 5.95 -16.65
C THR A 317 -17.26 6.06 -17.79
N SER A 318 -16.78 6.49 -18.95
CA SER A 318 -17.56 6.67 -20.16
C SER A 318 -16.98 5.79 -21.26
N GLU A 319 -17.82 5.08 -21.99
CA GLU A 319 -17.38 4.50 -23.25
C GLU A 319 -17.00 5.61 -24.24
N LEU A 320 -15.97 5.41 -25.07
CA LEU A 320 -15.70 6.33 -26.17
C LEU A 320 -16.74 6.15 -27.28
N ALA A 321 -17.26 7.28 -27.77
CA ALA A 321 -18.24 7.32 -28.86
C ALA A 321 -17.76 6.54 -30.09
N LYS A 322 -18.68 5.81 -30.71
CA LYS A 322 -18.41 5.03 -31.93
C LYS A 322 -19.28 5.54 -33.07
N LEU A 323 -18.76 5.43 -34.28
CA LEU A 323 -19.50 5.71 -35.49
C LEU A 323 -20.08 4.40 -36.03
N LYS A 324 -21.39 4.38 -36.27
CA LYS A 324 -22.05 3.31 -37.01
C LYS A 324 -21.67 3.37 -38.49
N SER A 325 -21.97 2.29 -39.23
CA SER A 325 -21.70 2.21 -40.67
C SER A 325 -22.50 3.22 -41.51
N ASP A 326 -23.60 3.75 -40.98
CA ASP A 326 -24.45 4.78 -41.60
C ASP A 326 -23.98 6.23 -41.30
N GLY A 327 -22.94 6.39 -40.49
CA GLY A 327 -22.41 7.70 -40.09
C GLY A 327 -23.07 8.29 -38.84
N GLU A 328 -24.01 7.60 -38.20
CA GLU A 328 -24.53 8.02 -36.89
C GLU A 328 -23.56 7.72 -35.75
N VAL A 329 -23.57 8.54 -34.70
CA VAL A 329 -22.82 8.29 -33.47
C VAL A 329 -23.66 7.44 -32.52
N ASP A 330 -23.11 6.31 -32.07
CA ASP A 330 -23.73 5.44 -31.06
C ASP A 330 -23.91 6.19 -29.73
N GLY A 331 -24.92 5.75 -28.96
CA GLY A 331 -25.10 6.20 -27.59
C GLY A 331 -23.87 5.87 -26.73
N ILE A 332 -23.58 6.72 -25.75
CA ILE A 332 -22.49 6.52 -24.80
C ILE A 332 -23.07 6.03 -23.48
N GLU A 333 -22.51 4.94 -22.97
CA GLU A 333 -22.80 4.48 -21.61
C GLU A 333 -21.84 5.15 -20.62
N ILE A 334 -22.40 5.67 -19.51
CA ILE A 334 -21.67 6.37 -18.46
C ILE A 334 -21.97 5.71 -17.13
N ASP A 335 -20.92 5.25 -16.45
CA ASP A 335 -20.95 4.73 -15.09
C ASP A 335 -20.42 5.75 -14.10
N PHE A 336 -21.08 5.81 -12.94
CA PHE A 336 -20.62 6.60 -11.80
C PHE A 336 -20.36 5.70 -10.60
N GLU A 337 -19.19 5.86 -10.00
CA GLU A 337 -18.78 5.24 -8.76
C GLU A 337 -18.66 6.34 -7.69
N GLY A 338 -19.49 6.24 -6.66
CA GLY A 338 -19.41 7.11 -5.49
C GLY A 338 -18.43 6.59 -4.44
N TYR A 339 -18.13 7.42 -3.45
CA TYR A 339 -17.45 6.96 -2.26
C TYR A 339 -18.37 6.09 -1.39
N ASN A 340 -17.88 4.93 -0.94
CA ASN A 340 -18.60 4.08 0.00
C ASN A 340 -18.19 4.46 1.44
N ILE A 341 -18.80 5.53 1.95
CA ILE A 341 -18.69 5.95 3.35
C ILE A 341 -19.82 5.25 4.12
N PRO A 342 -19.54 4.51 5.21
CA PRO A 342 -20.56 3.84 6.00
C PRO A 342 -21.56 4.86 6.55
N ASP A 343 -22.86 4.55 6.48
CA ASP A 343 -23.93 5.46 6.97
C ASP A 343 -23.79 5.84 8.45
N LYS A 344 -23.11 5.00 9.24
CA LYS A 344 -22.85 5.22 10.67
C LYS A 344 -21.49 5.86 10.96
N TRP A 345 -20.73 6.21 9.93
CA TRP A 345 -19.48 6.90 10.14
C TRP A 345 -19.81 8.33 10.59
N GLU A 346 -19.38 8.65 11.80
CA GLU A 346 -19.43 9.98 12.35
C GLU A 346 -18.05 10.29 12.90
N MET A 347 -17.55 11.50 12.67
CA MET A 347 -16.33 11.94 13.33
C MET A 347 -16.63 12.07 14.82
N SER A 348 -16.10 11.17 15.65
CA SER A 348 -16.25 11.29 17.10
C SER A 348 -15.69 12.63 17.57
N GLU A 349 -16.41 13.33 18.46
CA GLU A 349 -15.88 14.54 19.12
C GLU A 349 -14.66 14.21 19.99
N GLU A 350 -14.57 12.96 20.46
CA GLU A 350 -13.38 12.43 21.11
C GLU A 350 -12.24 12.31 20.09
N THR A 351 -11.09 12.91 20.42
CA THR A 351 -9.89 12.83 19.57
C THR A 351 -9.58 11.34 19.31
N PRO A 352 -9.41 10.91 18.05
CA PRO A 352 -9.07 9.52 17.74
C PRO A 352 -7.93 9.06 18.64
N GLN A 353 -8.08 7.91 19.30
CA GLN A 353 -7.06 7.39 20.19
C GLN A 353 -5.71 7.41 19.47
N LYS A 354 -4.80 8.27 19.93
CA LYS A 354 -3.55 8.54 19.23
C LYS A 354 -2.77 7.23 19.10
N SER A 355 -2.32 6.95 17.88
CA SER A 355 -1.42 5.83 17.61
C SER A 355 -0.27 5.81 18.63
N ARG A 356 -0.06 4.68 19.30
CA ARG A 356 0.91 4.54 20.38
C ARG A 356 2.01 3.57 19.99
N ARG A 357 3.26 3.98 20.20
CA ARG A 357 4.40 3.08 20.04
C ARG A 357 4.55 2.21 21.28
N VAL A 358 4.62 0.91 21.09
CA VAL A 358 4.74 -0.10 22.16
C VAL A 358 6.04 -0.87 21.97
N GLN A 359 6.75 -1.10 23.08
CA GLN A 359 7.97 -1.90 23.04
C GLN A 359 7.63 -3.36 22.76
N LEU A 360 8.41 -3.98 21.87
CA LEU A 360 8.29 -5.37 21.48
C LEU A 360 9.53 -6.13 21.99
N PRO A 361 9.54 -6.61 23.24
CA PRO A 361 10.66 -7.35 23.80
C PRO A 361 10.78 -8.74 23.17
N VAL A 362 11.97 -9.34 23.29
CA VAL A 362 12.25 -10.70 22.81
C VAL A 362 11.63 -11.71 23.77
N ARG A 363 10.77 -12.60 23.25
CA ARG A 363 10.21 -13.71 24.03
C ARG A 363 11.25 -14.80 24.23
N GLN A 364 11.10 -15.60 25.28
CA GLN A 364 12.02 -16.73 25.53
C GLN A 364 12.11 -17.68 24.32
N GLN A 365 10.98 -17.96 23.66
CA GLN A 365 10.91 -18.80 22.46
C GLN A 365 11.55 -18.18 21.21
N ASP A 366 11.68 -16.86 21.16
CA ASP A 366 12.27 -16.14 20.03
C ASP A 366 13.79 -15.95 20.18
N LYS A 367 14.36 -16.29 21.34
CA LYS A 367 15.81 -16.18 21.57
C LYS A 367 16.59 -17.06 20.59
N LYS A 368 17.60 -16.47 19.95
CA LYS A 368 18.50 -17.18 19.05
C LYS A 368 19.85 -17.43 19.71
N ILE A 369 20.42 -18.60 19.44
CA ILE A 369 21.82 -18.90 19.73
C ILE A 369 22.61 -18.49 18.50
N TYR A 370 23.49 -17.50 18.65
CA TYR A 370 24.33 -17.03 17.56
C TYR A 370 25.44 -18.03 17.28
N SER A 371 25.70 -18.28 16.00
CA SER A 371 26.79 -19.15 15.57
C SER A 371 28.13 -18.42 15.68
N MET A 372 29.16 -19.15 16.11
CA MET A 372 30.56 -18.69 16.13
C MET A 372 31.35 -19.17 14.91
N SER A 373 30.68 -19.78 13.93
CA SER A 373 31.32 -20.33 12.74
C SER A 373 31.75 -19.24 11.76
N ASN A 374 32.83 -19.52 11.04
CA ASN A 374 33.31 -18.70 9.92
C ASN A 374 32.82 -19.18 8.56
N ARG A 375 32.03 -20.27 8.49
CA ARG A 375 31.49 -20.80 7.23
C ARG A 375 30.14 -20.16 6.94
N SER A 376 29.96 -19.58 5.76
CA SER A 376 28.68 -19.02 5.33
C SER A 376 28.18 -19.67 4.04
N TYR A 377 26.86 -19.82 3.92
CA TYR A 377 26.20 -20.14 2.66
C TYR A 377 26.17 -18.93 1.73
N LEU A 378 26.03 -17.72 2.29
CA LEU A 378 25.93 -16.47 1.54
C LEU A 378 27.26 -15.70 1.55
N PRO A 379 27.58 -14.97 0.47
CA PRO A 379 28.79 -14.13 0.42
C PRO A 379 28.70 -12.86 1.28
N PHE A 380 27.52 -12.54 1.84
CA PHE A 380 27.26 -11.32 2.61
C PHE A 380 26.48 -11.57 3.93
N SER A 381 26.66 -12.73 4.57
CA SER A 381 25.97 -13.03 5.82
C SER A 381 26.35 -12.06 6.96
N PRO A 382 25.37 -11.46 7.68
CA PRO A 382 25.64 -10.74 8.91
C PRO A 382 26.38 -11.62 9.94
N LYS A 383 27.24 -11.00 10.77
CA LYS A 383 27.96 -11.70 11.85
C LYS A 383 26.98 -12.31 12.86
N GLY A 384 27.25 -13.54 13.27
CA GLY A 384 26.46 -14.32 14.23
C GLY A 384 25.40 -15.24 13.61
N PHE A 385 25.20 -15.16 12.29
CA PHE A 385 24.21 -15.98 11.54
C PHE A 385 24.85 -16.99 10.59
N GLN A 386 26.19 -17.01 10.50
CA GLN A 386 26.94 -17.97 9.70
C GLN A 386 26.63 -19.42 10.06
N SER A 387 26.53 -20.30 9.06
CA SER A 387 26.36 -21.74 9.27
C SER A 387 27.49 -22.37 10.11
N GLY A 388 27.12 -23.00 11.23
CA GLY A 388 28.00 -23.88 12.02
C GLY A 388 27.94 -25.31 11.53
#